data_AF-A0A832FTM6-F1
#
_entry.id   AF-A0A832FTM6-F1
#
_cell.length_a   1.000
_cell.length_b   1.000
_cell.length_c   1.000
_cell.angle_alpha   90.00
_cell.angle_beta   90.00
_cell.angle_gamma   90.00
#
_symmetry.space_group_name_H-M   'P 1'
#
loop_
_entity.id
_entity.type
_entity.pdbx_description
1 polymer ?
#
loop_
_entity_poly.entity_id
_entity_poly.type
_entity_poly.pdbx_seq_one_letter_code
_entity_poly.pdbx_strand_id
1 'polypeptide(L)'
;MSLASRGSLKLSGKASCASCWNWLPHVHYPFIGYCSIWRVTTFDDYYCLNYEPVSVSGDRFYWCSTCKLRLTRDDAIIHWNGNHRIFRAAYVDPDVREELYEG
;
A
#
# COMPACT_ATOMS: atom_id res chain seq x y z
N MET A 1 -22.44 21.38 18.81
CA MET A 1 -22.03 20.42 17.76
C MET A 1 -20.62 20.78 17.34
N SER A 2 -19.61 19.99 17.78
CA SER A 2 -18.20 20.31 17.54
C SER A 2 -17.80 19.86 16.14
N LEU A 3 -17.70 20.82 15.22
CA LEU A 3 -16.90 20.69 14.00
C LEU A 3 -15.44 20.78 14.42
N ALA A 4 -14.92 19.69 14.98
CA ALA A 4 -13.47 19.52 15.10
C ALA A 4 -12.93 19.41 13.68
N SER A 5 -12.45 20.53 13.16
CA SER A 5 -11.50 20.65 12.08
C SER A 5 -10.37 19.63 12.30
N ARG A 6 -10.53 18.43 11.74
CA ARG A 6 -9.48 17.41 11.69
C ARG A 6 -8.49 17.86 10.65
N GLY A 7 -7.65 18.83 11.04
CA GLY A 7 -6.51 19.25 10.27
C GLY A 7 -5.68 18.02 9.94
N SER A 8 -5.56 17.72 8.65
CA SER A 8 -4.54 16.84 8.11
C SER A 8 -3.19 17.42 8.53
N LEU A 9 -2.64 16.89 9.62
CA LEU A 9 -1.36 17.29 10.22
C LEU A 9 -0.18 16.84 9.35
N LYS A 10 0.27 17.71 8.43
CA LYS A 10 1.38 17.42 7.51
C LYS A 10 2.67 17.27 8.31
N LEU A 11 3.02 16.03 8.67
CA LEU A 11 4.33 15.66 9.19
C LEU A 11 5.07 14.89 8.11
N SER A 12 6.19 15.42 7.62
CA SER A 12 7.10 14.66 6.78
C SER A 12 7.84 13.64 7.65
N GLY A 13 7.77 12.36 7.26
CA GLY A 13 8.40 11.27 8.00
C GLY A 13 7.95 9.89 7.51
N LYS A 14 8.49 8.83 8.11
CA LYS A 14 8.26 7.41 7.77
C LYS A 14 6.82 6.90 7.93
N ALA A 15 5.83 7.77 8.12
CA ALA A 15 4.43 7.44 8.45
C ALA A 15 3.45 7.85 7.35
N SER A 16 3.74 7.49 6.10
CA SER A 16 2.87 7.75 4.95
C SER A 16 2.15 6.47 4.50
N CYS A 17 1.29 6.60 3.49
CA CYS A 17 0.61 5.48 2.85
C CYS A 17 1.61 4.44 2.34
N ALA A 18 2.77 4.86 1.83
CA ALA A 18 3.85 3.99 1.37
C ALA A 18 4.38 2.99 2.42
N SER A 19 4.16 3.26 3.71
CA SER A 19 4.58 2.41 4.84
C SER A 19 3.41 1.97 5.72
N CYS A 20 2.17 2.21 5.27
CA CYS A 20 0.96 1.92 6.03
C CYS A 20 0.39 0.54 5.70
N TRP A 21 0.12 -0.27 6.72
CA TRP A 21 -0.57 -1.56 6.63
C TRP A 21 -1.91 -1.47 5.90
N ASN A 22 -2.60 -0.35 6.05
CA ASN A 22 -3.93 -0.15 5.46
C ASN A 22 -3.91 0.30 3.99
N TRP A 23 -2.73 0.47 3.39
CA TRP A 23 -2.57 0.92 2.02
C TRP A 23 -2.02 -0.19 1.12
N LEU A 24 -2.62 -0.33 -0.06
CA LEU A 24 -2.27 -1.35 -1.04
C LEU A 24 -1.74 -0.67 -2.31
N PRO A 25 -0.45 -0.81 -2.66
CA PRO A 25 0.10 -0.16 -3.84
C PRO A 25 -0.55 -0.72 -5.10
N HIS A 26 -0.73 0.12 -6.12
CA HIS A 26 -1.14 -0.33 -7.43
C HIS A 26 -0.03 -1.23 -8.03
N VAL A 27 -0.43 -2.33 -8.70
CA VAL A 27 0.52 -3.29 -9.30
C VAL A 27 1.50 -2.62 -10.27
N HIS A 28 1.01 -1.77 -11.16
CA HIS A 28 1.81 -1.01 -12.13
C HIS A 28 2.40 0.30 -11.57
N TYR A 29 1.58 1.18 -10.98
CA TYR A 29 1.99 2.54 -10.57
C TYR A 29 2.29 2.63 -9.06
N PRO A 30 3.55 2.53 -8.61
CA PRO A 30 3.88 2.40 -7.18
C PRO A 30 3.63 3.68 -6.35
N PHE A 31 3.37 4.82 -7.00
CA PHE A 31 3.04 6.09 -6.35
C PHE A 31 1.53 6.26 -6.09
N ILE A 32 0.70 5.35 -6.59
CA ILE A 32 -0.76 5.31 -6.34
C ILE A 32 -1.09 3.98 -5.67
N GLY A 33 -2.09 3.99 -4.80
CA GLY A 33 -2.60 2.77 -4.19
C GLY A 33 -3.94 3.00 -3.51
N TYR A 34 -4.55 1.92 -3.06
CA TYR A 34 -5.85 1.94 -2.42
C TYR A 34 -5.72 2.03 -0.90
N CYS A 35 -6.29 3.07 -0.30
CA CYS A 35 -6.40 3.21 1.14
C CYS A 35 -7.67 2.52 1.65
N SER A 36 -7.52 1.42 2.39
CA SER A 36 -8.68 0.67 2.91
C SER A 36 -9.47 1.40 4.02
N ILE A 37 -8.87 2.40 4.67
CA ILE A 37 -9.56 3.25 5.66
C ILE A 37 -10.52 4.22 4.96
N TRP A 38 -10.03 4.94 3.94
CA TRP A 38 -10.83 5.92 3.21
C TRP A 38 -11.63 5.33 2.05
N ARG A 39 -11.30 4.10 1.65
CA ARG A 39 -11.90 3.37 0.53
C ARG A 39 -11.76 4.10 -0.82
N VAL A 40 -10.62 4.77 -1.01
CA VAL A 40 -10.30 5.52 -2.23
C VAL A 40 -8.83 5.30 -2.61
N THR A 41 -8.50 5.58 -3.87
CA THR A 41 -7.11 5.67 -4.32
C THR A 41 -6.46 6.93 -3.75
N THR A 42 -5.21 6.80 -3.31
CA THR A 42 -4.39 7.87 -2.74
C THR A 42 -2.97 7.77 -3.26
N PHE A 43 -2.24 8.88 -3.15
CA PHE A 43 -0.79 8.87 -3.36
C PHE A 43 -0.07 8.26 -2.15
N ASP A 44 1.16 7.81 -2.39
CA ASP A 44 1.99 7.11 -1.42
C ASP A 44 2.55 8.01 -0.30
N ASP A 45 2.57 9.33 -0.53
CA ASP A 45 2.97 10.37 0.41
C ASP A 45 1.85 10.90 1.31
N TYR A 46 0.60 10.47 1.11
CA TYR A 46 -0.53 10.83 1.96
C TYR A 46 -0.41 10.14 3.33
N TYR A 47 -1.01 10.70 4.38
CA TYR A 47 -1.03 10.09 5.72
C TYR A 47 -2.37 10.39 6.42
N CYS A 48 -2.64 9.66 7.50
CA CYS A 48 -3.81 9.90 8.34
C CYS A 48 -3.57 9.42 9.78
N LEU A 49 -4.48 9.77 10.69
CA LEU A 49 -4.41 9.35 12.10
C LEU A 49 -4.59 7.84 12.31
N ASN A 50 -5.13 7.12 11.33
CA ASN A 50 -5.28 5.66 11.35
C ASN A 50 -4.07 4.94 10.71
N TYR A 51 -2.91 5.61 10.67
CA TYR A 51 -1.67 5.00 10.21
C TYR A 51 -1.31 3.82 11.12
N GLU A 52 -0.99 2.70 10.48
CA GLU A 52 -0.46 1.51 11.14
C GLU A 52 0.75 1.06 10.34
N PRO A 53 1.94 0.88 10.93
CA PRO A 53 3.13 0.48 10.19
C PRO A 53 2.96 -0.93 9.61
N VAL A 54 3.46 -1.15 8.39
CA VAL A 54 3.51 -2.51 7.83
C VAL A 54 4.36 -3.42 8.73
N SER A 55 3.84 -4.62 9.01
CA SER A 55 4.58 -5.70 9.68
C SER A 55 4.39 -7.05 8.97
N VAL A 56 5.46 -7.84 8.88
CA VAL A 56 5.41 -9.21 8.37
C VAL A 56 5.30 -10.15 9.57
N SER A 57 4.06 -10.44 9.98
CA SER A 57 3.78 -11.21 11.21
C SER A 57 2.75 -12.32 11.00
N GLY A 58 1.72 -12.10 10.18
CA GLY A 58 0.63 -13.03 9.95
C GLY A 58 0.93 -14.09 8.87
N ASP A 59 0.26 -15.23 8.97
CA ASP A 59 0.27 -16.26 7.94
C ASP A 59 -0.66 -15.86 6.78
N ARG A 60 -0.12 -15.05 5.87
CA ARG A 60 -0.81 -14.47 4.72
C ARG A 60 0.18 -14.32 3.57
N PHE A 61 -0.37 -14.10 2.39
CA PHE A 61 0.44 -13.63 1.27
C PHE A 61 0.76 -12.15 1.41
N TYR A 62 1.91 -11.78 0.88
CA TYR A 62 2.38 -10.41 0.83
C TYR A 62 2.67 -10.01 -0.63
N TRP A 63 2.77 -8.71 -0.88
CA TRP A 63 3.19 -8.16 -2.15
C TRP A 63 4.52 -7.45 -1.99
N CYS A 64 5.49 -7.80 -2.83
CA CYS A 64 6.74 -7.06 -2.92
C CYS A 64 6.65 -6.07 -4.09
N SER A 65 6.62 -4.77 -3.80
CA SER A 65 6.55 -3.76 -4.87
C SER A 65 7.89 -3.54 -5.57
N THR A 66 9.00 -3.89 -4.92
CA THR A 66 10.34 -3.84 -5.52
C THR A 66 10.48 -4.90 -6.62
N CYS A 67 10.09 -6.14 -6.32
CA CYS A 67 10.22 -7.26 -7.25
C CYS A 67 8.96 -7.51 -8.10
N LYS A 68 7.85 -6.83 -7.79
CA LYS A 68 6.55 -6.97 -8.48
C LYS A 68 6.00 -8.40 -8.47
N LEU A 69 6.03 -9.03 -7.30
CA LEU A 69 5.60 -10.42 -7.14
C LEU A 69 4.90 -10.66 -5.80
N ARG A 70 4.04 -11.68 -5.79
CA ARG A 70 3.34 -12.19 -4.60
C ARG A 70 4.24 -13.15 -3.84
N LEU A 71 4.31 -12.99 -2.52
CA LEU A 71 5.18 -13.72 -1.63
C LEU A 71 4.39 -14.52 -0.60
N THR A 72 4.93 -15.68 -0.23
CA THR A 72 4.58 -16.34 1.03
C THR A 72 5.09 -15.51 2.22
N ARG A 73 4.67 -15.85 3.44
CA ARG A 73 5.19 -15.20 4.66
C ARG A 73 6.71 -15.33 4.76
N ASP A 74 7.26 -16.52 4.51
CA ASP A 74 8.68 -16.78 4.69
C ASP A 74 9.53 -16.02 3.66
N ASP A 75 9.09 -15.98 2.40
CA ASP A 75 9.75 -15.16 1.39
C ASP A 75 9.62 -13.66 1.67
N ALA A 76 8.49 -13.23 2.23
CA ALA A 76 8.29 -11.84 2.63
C ALA A 76 9.28 -11.40 3.70
N ILE A 77 9.63 -12.28 4.65
CA ILE A 77 10.67 -12.02 5.65
C ILE A 77 12.05 -11.86 4.98
N ILE A 78 12.38 -12.72 4.02
CA ILE A 78 13.64 -12.64 3.27
C ILE A 78 13.72 -11.30 2.52
N HIS A 79 12.67 -10.93 1.79
CA HIS A 79 12.62 -9.68 1.05
C HIS A 79 12.62 -8.45 1.98
N TRP A 80 11.93 -8.52 3.12
CA TRP A 80 11.93 -7.46 4.13
C TRP A 80 13.34 -7.21 4.68
N ASN A 81 14.06 -8.28 5.02
CA ASN A 81 15.45 -8.21 5.46
C ASN A 81 16.39 -7.72 4.35
N GLY A 82 16.05 -8.00 3.09
CA GLY A 82 16.71 -7.47 1.89
C GLY A 82 16.36 -6.01 1.55
N ASN A 83 15.66 -5.29 2.44
CA ASN A 83 15.23 -3.90 2.25
C ASN A 83 14.28 -3.68 1.05
N HIS A 84 13.52 -4.71 0.67
CA HIS A 84 12.46 -4.58 -0.32
C HIS A 84 11.21 -3.96 0.31
N ARG A 85 10.39 -3.28 -0.51
CA ARG A 85 9.12 -2.71 -0.08
C ARG A 85 8.03 -3.78 -0.10
N ILE A 86 7.53 -4.13 1.08
CA ILE A 86 6.51 -5.17 1.26
C ILE A 86 5.20 -4.56 1.73
N PHE A 87 4.10 -5.11 1.23
CA PHE A 87 2.74 -4.71 1.54
C PHE A 87 1.88 -5.95 1.78
N ARG A 88 0.76 -5.80 2.49
CA ARG A 88 -0.14 -6.92 2.79
C ARG A 88 -0.88 -7.47 1.55
N ALA A 89 -0.94 -6.70 0.47
CA ALA A 89 -1.51 -7.06 -0.83
C ALA A 89 -1.15 -5.98 -1.87
N ALA A 90 -1.51 -6.20 -3.13
CA ALA A 90 -1.50 -5.17 -4.17
C ALA A 90 -2.94 -4.78 -4.55
N TYR A 91 -3.10 -3.56 -5.03
CA TYR A 91 -4.32 -3.10 -5.68
C TYR A 91 -4.20 -3.32 -7.19
N VAL A 92 -5.20 -3.98 -7.76
CA VAL A 92 -5.41 -4.09 -9.20
C VAL A 92 -6.66 -3.28 -9.51
N ASP A 93 -6.52 -2.26 -10.33
CA ASP A 93 -7.65 -1.41 -10.71
C ASP A 93 -8.66 -2.23 -11.52
N PRO A 94 -9.93 -2.32 -11.07
CA PRO A 94 -10.95 -3.11 -11.76
C PRO A 94 -11.29 -2.55 -13.16
N ASP A 95 -10.98 -1.28 -13.43
CA ASP A 95 -11.26 -0.63 -14.71
C ASP A 95 -10.12 -0.80 -15.74
N VAL A 96 -8.99 -1.41 -15.35
CA VAL A 96 -7.99 -1.92 -16.30
C VAL A 96 -8.56 -3.17 -16.95
N ARG A 97 -9.44 -2.97 -17.94
CA ARG A 97 -9.62 -3.95 -19.00
C ARG A 97 -8.32 -3.95 -19.78
N GLU A 98 -7.62 -5.08 -19.82
CA GLU A 98 -6.60 -5.30 -20.84
C GLU A 98 -7.29 -5.05 -22.18
N GLU A 99 -7.01 -3.89 -22.79
CA GLU A 99 -7.39 -3.62 -24.16
C GLU A 99 -6.59 -4.61 -25.01
N LEU A 100 -7.19 -5.78 -25.24
CA LEU A 100 -6.75 -6.75 -26.23
C LEU A 100 -6.91 -6.06 -27.59
N TYR A 101 -5.90 -5.28 -28.00
CA TYR A 101 -5.72 -4.92 -29.39
C TYR A 101 -5.32 -6.19 -30.13
N GLU A 102 -6.32 -6.97 -30.55
CA GLU A 102 -6.13 -7.97 -31.59
C GLU A 102 -5.70 -7.23 -32.86
N GLY A 103 -4.44 -7.42 -33.26
CA GLY A 103 -3.89 -6.98 -34.55
C GLY A 103 -3.65 -8.18 -35.44
#